data_AF-A0A2K3V1Z5-F1
#
_entry.id   AF-A0A2K3V1Z5-F1
#
_cell.length_a   1.000
_cell.length_b   1.000
_cell.length_c   1.000
_cell.angle_alpha   90.00
_cell.angle_beta   90.00
_cell.angle_gamma   90.00
#
_symmetry.space_group_name_H-M   'P 1'
#
loop_
_entity.id
_entity.type
_entity.pdbx_description
1 polymer ?
#
loop_
_entity_poly.entity_id
_entity_poly.type
_entity_poly.pdbx_seq_one_letter_code
_entity_poly.pdbx_strand_id
1 'polypeptide(L)'
;MTPTARARLSHLAELRDVSSPAEAARASAEFSGEPGFAADLLAVRPWLSPATPKREVLGALLDSEWTGFLALLGEYGPWVYVSTVRDLQTLSARYGELITAASGADEEAVWNASQGTVFPSLLARLEATDYRRPGQGGGDLAALEAAFWAEAAAQARGRYEGRRRNR
;
A
#
# COMPACT_ATOMS: atom_id res chain seq x y z
N MET A 1 21.65 3.93 -4.60
CA MET A 1 20.62 4.98 -4.62
C MET A 1 21.14 6.41 -4.82
N THR A 2 20.68 7.06 -5.88
CA THR A 2 20.73 8.52 -6.07
C THR A 2 19.55 9.17 -5.31
N PRO A 3 19.61 10.48 -4.98
CA PRO A 3 18.48 11.18 -4.35
C PRO A 3 17.17 11.06 -5.16
N THR A 4 17.26 11.06 -6.48
CA THR A 4 16.11 10.92 -7.39
C THR A 4 15.46 9.54 -7.33
N ALA A 5 16.27 8.47 -7.26
CA ALA A 5 15.75 7.11 -7.10
C ALA A 5 15.09 6.91 -5.73
N ARG A 6 15.64 7.52 -4.66
CA ARG A 6 15.01 7.54 -3.34
C ARG A 6 13.66 8.25 -3.38
N ALA A 7 13.60 9.42 -4.01
CA ALA A 7 12.37 10.18 -4.13
C ALA A 7 11.27 9.41 -4.87
N ARG A 8 11.58 8.72 -5.98
CA ARG A 8 10.60 7.91 -6.72
C ARG A 8 10.02 6.76 -5.91
N LEU A 9 10.81 6.19 -5.01
CA LEU A 9 10.38 5.08 -4.17
C LEU A 9 9.61 5.55 -2.94
N SER A 10 9.97 6.68 -2.33
CA SER A 10 9.36 7.10 -1.06
C SER A 10 8.34 8.23 -1.18
N HIS A 11 8.22 8.88 -2.34
CA HIS A 11 7.26 9.96 -2.53
C HIS A 11 5.91 9.41 -2.96
N LEU A 12 4.86 10.11 -2.55
CA LEU A 12 3.50 9.89 -3.02
C LEU A 12 3.47 10.01 -4.55
N ALA A 13 3.19 8.90 -5.23
CA ALA A 13 3.19 8.83 -6.69
C ALA A 13 1.82 9.22 -7.27
N GLU A 14 0.74 8.88 -6.57
CA GLU A 14 -0.64 9.28 -6.91
C GLU A 14 -1.39 9.62 -5.63
N LEU A 15 -2.29 10.62 -5.72
CA LEU A 15 -3.25 10.95 -4.68
C LEU A 15 -4.57 11.40 -5.31
N ARG A 16 -5.66 10.72 -4.93
CA ARG A 16 -7.01 11.05 -5.39
C ARG A 16 -7.98 11.10 -4.22
N ASP A 17 -8.73 12.19 -4.13
CA ASP A 17 -9.91 12.24 -3.27
C ASP A 17 -11.06 11.46 -3.92
N VAL A 18 -11.70 10.60 -3.14
CA VAL A 18 -12.84 9.78 -3.55
C VAL A 18 -13.98 10.10 -2.60
N SER A 19 -14.83 11.02 -3.02
CA SER A 19 -15.92 11.57 -2.20
C SER A 19 -17.32 11.14 -2.68
N SER A 20 -17.41 10.54 -3.86
CA SER A 20 -18.68 10.15 -4.48
C SER A 20 -18.59 8.83 -5.28
N PRO A 21 -19.73 8.15 -5.54
CA PRO A 21 -19.75 6.94 -6.36
C PRO A 21 -19.22 7.15 -7.78
N ALA A 22 -19.45 8.34 -8.37
CA ALA A 22 -18.96 8.67 -9.70
C ALA A 22 -17.43 8.80 -9.74
N GLU A 23 -16.83 9.41 -8.71
CA GLU A 23 -15.38 9.50 -8.57
C GLU A 23 -14.75 8.12 -8.33
N ALA A 24 -15.37 7.30 -7.47
CA ALA A 24 -14.94 5.93 -7.22
C ALA A 24 -14.96 5.08 -8.50
N ALA A 25 -16.02 5.18 -9.30
CA ALA A 25 -16.12 4.48 -10.58
C ALA A 25 -15.05 4.95 -11.58
N ARG A 26 -14.81 6.26 -11.68
CA ARG A 26 -13.79 6.83 -12.57
C ARG A 26 -12.39 6.37 -12.18
N ALA A 27 -12.02 6.51 -10.91
CA ALA A 27 -10.71 6.09 -10.41
C ALA A 27 -10.51 4.57 -10.52
N SER A 28 -11.55 3.76 -10.30
CA SER A 28 -11.43 2.30 -10.51
C SER A 28 -11.25 1.95 -11.98
N ALA A 29 -11.90 2.66 -12.90
CA ALA A 29 -11.69 2.45 -14.32
C ALA A 29 -10.26 2.82 -14.74
N GLU A 30 -9.76 3.97 -14.26
CA GLU A 30 -8.42 4.50 -14.49
C GLU A 30 -7.34 3.53 -14.01
N PHE A 31 -7.42 3.07 -12.75
CA PHE A 31 -6.35 2.28 -12.12
C PHE A 31 -6.56 0.76 -12.13
N SER A 32 -7.65 0.25 -12.71
CA SER A 32 -7.91 -1.21 -12.77
C SER A 32 -6.81 -2.02 -13.47
N GLY A 33 -6.04 -1.39 -14.36
CA GLY A 33 -4.91 -2.00 -15.05
C GLY A 33 -3.61 -1.98 -14.24
N GLU A 34 -3.53 -1.19 -13.18
CA GLU A 34 -2.29 -0.97 -12.43
C GLU A 34 -1.88 -2.21 -11.62
N PRO A 35 -0.57 -2.54 -11.58
CA PRO A 35 -0.05 -3.58 -10.71
C PRO A 35 -0.41 -3.32 -9.25
N GLY A 36 -0.77 -4.38 -8.53
CA GLY A 36 -1.06 -4.29 -7.09
C GLY A 36 -2.38 -3.61 -6.71
N PHE A 37 -2.98 -2.76 -7.56
CA PHE A 37 -4.14 -1.93 -7.21
C PHE A 37 -5.25 -2.65 -6.43
N ALA A 38 -5.89 -3.65 -7.05
CA ALA A 38 -6.94 -4.40 -6.37
C ALA A 38 -6.40 -5.30 -5.25
N ALA A 39 -5.22 -5.89 -5.44
CA ALA A 39 -4.64 -6.83 -4.50
C ALA A 39 -4.34 -6.16 -3.14
N ASP A 40 -3.68 -5.00 -3.17
CA ASP A 40 -3.30 -4.25 -1.97
C ASP A 40 -4.52 -3.73 -1.22
N LEU A 41 -5.48 -3.19 -1.96
CA LEU A 41 -6.71 -2.67 -1.38
C LEU A 41 -7.52 -3.79 -0.73
N LEU A 42 -7.64 -4.95 -1.37
CA LEU A 42 -8.42 -6.07 -0.82
C LEU A 42 -7.68 -6.84 0.29
N ALA A 43 -6.34 -6.85 0.29
CA ALA A 43 -5.54 -7.62 1.25
C ALA A 43 -5.85 -7.27 2.72
N VAL A 44 -6.12 -6.00 3.00
CA VAL A 44 -6.39 -5.50 4.36
C VAL A 44 -7.89 -5.48 4.71
N ARG A 45 -8.74 -6.07 3.86
CA ARG A 45 -10.21 -5.91 3.92
C ARG A 45 -10.95 -7.25 3.83
N PRO A 46 -10.92 -8.06 4.91
CA PRO A 46 -11.56 -9.38 4.92
C PRO A 46 -13.10 -9.34 4.79
N TRP A 47 -13.73 -8.17 4.89
CA TRP A 47 -15.18 -8.00 4.64
C TRP A 47 -15.53 -7.80 3.16
N LEU A 48 -14.54 -7.59 2.29
CA LEU A 48 -14.73 -7.55 0.84
C LEU A 48 -14.29 -8.88 0.23
N SER A 49 -14.94 -9.25 -0.88
CA SER A 49 -14.55 -10.45 -1.61
C SER A 49 -13.17 -10.24 -2.26
N PRO A 50 -12.23 -11.19 -2.15
CA PRO A 50 -11.00 -11.14 -2.93
C PRO A 50 -11.26 -11.25 -4.45
N ALA A 51 -12.45 -11.73 -4.84
CA ALA A 51 -12.89 -11.79 -6.23
C ALA A 51 -13.66 -10.53 -6.69
N THR A 52 -13.71 -9.46 -5.87
CA THR A 52 -14.31 -8.19 -6.28
C THR A 52 -13.65 -7.70 -7.59
N PRO A 53 -14.42 -7.43 -8.65
CA PRO A 53 -13.86 -6.97 -9.91
C PRO A 53 -13.03 -5.71 -9.72
N LYS A 54 -11.84 -5.64 -10.35
CA LYS A 54 -10.91 -4.50 -10.18
C LYS A 54 -11.57 -3.14 -10.42
N ARG A 55 -12.50 -3.06 -11.37
CA ARG A 55 -13.25 -1.86 -11.72
C ARG A 55 -14.34 -1.46 -10.72
N GLU A 56 -14.62 -2.31 -9.74
CA GLU A 56 -15.64 -2.11 -8.71
C GLU A 56 -15.03 -1.90 -7.32
N VAL A 57 -13.71 -2.08 -7.17
CA VAL A 57 -13.03 -2.05 -5.87
C VAL A 57 -13.29 -0.75 -5.12
N LEU A 58 -13.10 0.44 -5.72
CA LEU A 58 -13.35 1.69 -4.97
C LEU A 58 -14.82 1.93 -4.68
N GLY A 59 -15.73 1.39 -5.50
CA GLY A 59 -17.17 1.43 -5.20
C GLY A 59 -17.48 0.64 -3.94
N ALA A 60 -16.98 -0.60 -3.86
CA ALA A 60 -17.13 -1.45 -2.68
C ALA A 60 -16.47 -0.85 -1.42
N LEU A 61 -15.33 -0.16 -1.59
CA LEU A 61 -14.67 0.57 -0.52
C LEU A 61 -15.49 1.76 -0.04
N LEU A 62 -16.00 2.58 -0.94
CA LEU A 62 -16.83 3.72 -0.59
C LEU A 62 -18.08 3.29 0.19
N ASP A 63 -18.71 2.20 -0.23
CA ASP A 63 -19.90 1.65 0.42
C ASP A 63 -19.64 1.14 1.85
N SER A 64 -18.45 0.57 2.08
CA SER A 64 -18.05 -0.08 3.32
C SER A 64 -17.28 0.82 4.30
N GLU A 65 -16.53 1.81 3.81
CA GLU A 65 -15.56 2.61 4.57
C GLU A 65 -15.72 4.14 4.43
N TRP A 66 -16.70 4.63 3.66
CA TRP A 66 -16.96 6.06 3.38
C TRP A 66 -15.88 6.72 2.50
N THR A 67 -16.04 8.01 2.22
CA THR A 67 -15.12 8.86 1.46
C THR A 67 -13.69 8.84 2.04
N GLY A 68 -12.70 9.08 1.19
CA GLY A 68 -11.30 9.08 1.59
C GLY A 68 -10.36 9.24 0.42
N PHE A 69 -9.06 9.11 0.70
CA PHE A 69 -7.99 9.27 -0.26
C PHE A 69 -7.52 7.91 -0.76
N LEU A 70 -7.54 7.73 -2.08
CA LEU A 70 -6.76 6.70 -2.77
C LEU A 70 -5.34 7.24 -2.99
N ALA A 71 -4.33 6.44 -2.66
CA ALA A 71 -2.94 6.83 -2.85
C ALA A 71 -2.08 5.66 -3.31
N LEU A 72 -1.06 5.97 -4.11
CA LEU A 72 0.05 5.08 -4.44
C LEU A 72 1.31 5.59 -3.74
N LEU A 73 1.86 4.82 -2.81
CA LEU A 73 3.06 5.21 -2.07
C LEU A 73 4.30 4.77 -2.84
N GLY A 74 4.94 5.68 -3.58
CA GLY A 74 6.05 5.34 -4.47
C GLY A 74 5.61 4.65 -5.75
N GLU A 75 6.40 4.81 -6.82
CA GLU A 75 6.07 4.31 -8.18
C GLU A 75 5.80 2.79 -8.22
N TYR A 76 6.40 2.03 -7.31
CA TYR A 76 6.29 0.56 -7.23
C TYR A 76 5.72 0.06 -5.89
N GLY A 77 5.21 0.96 -5.07
CA GLY A 77 4.79 0.60 -3.72
C GLY A 77 3.32 0.22 -3.59
N PRO A 78 2.79 0.29 -2.36
CA PRO A 78 1.43 -0.13 -2.06
C PRO A 78 0.40 0.90 -2.52
N TRP A 79 -0.70 0.39 -3.05
CA TRP A 79 -1.96 1.13 -3.12
C TRP A 79 -2.66 1.12 -1.76
N VAL A 80 -3.05 2.30 -1.27
CA VAL A 80 -3.74 2.46 0.02
C VAL A 80 -5.00 3.30 -0.14
N TYR A 81 -6.00 3.03 0.69
CA TYR A 81 -7.22 3.83 0.79
C TYR A 81 -7.45 4.25 2.24
N VAL A 82 -7.30 5.55 2.51
CA VAL A 82 -7.20 6.11 3.87
C VAL A 82 -8.20 7.25 4.08
N SER A 83 -8.62 7.48 5.32
CA SER A 83 -9.64 8.51 5.63
C SER A 83 -9.06 9.90 5.79
N THR A 84 -7.80 10.02 6.22
CA THR A 84 -7.21 11.31 6.58
C THR A 84 -5.78 11.43 6.07
N VAL A 85 -5.30 12.67 5.95
CA VAL A 85 -3.89 12.96 5.65
C VAL A 85 -2.96 12.42 6.73
N ARG A 86 -3.40 12.37 7.99
CA ARG A 86 -2.62 11.80 9.10
C ARG A 86 -2.40 10.29 8.93
N ASP A 87 -3.45 9.58 8.53
CA ASP A 87 -3.38 8.14 8.23
C ASP A 87 -2.41 7.90 7.06
N LEU A 88 -2.50 8.72 6.01
CA LEU A 88 -1.59 8.69 4.86
C LEU A 88 -0.13 8.93 5.25
N GLN A 89 0.12 9.91 6.13
CA GLN A 89 1.47 10.23 6.63
C GLN A 89 2.04 9.07 7.45
N THR A 90 1.20 8.41 8.25
CA THR A 90 1.58 7.26 9.07
C THR A 90 2.02 6.09 8.18
N LEU A 91 1.23 5.77 7.14
CA LEU A 91 1.59 4.72 6.17
C LEU A 91 2.82 5.10 5.34
N SER A 92 2.92 6.37 4.91
CA SER A 92 4.11 6.88 4.19
C SER A 92 5.40 6.74 5.02
N ALA A 93 5.34 7.03 6.33
CA ALA A 93 6.49 6.89 7.22
C ALA A 93 6.93 5.41 7.35
N ARG A 94 5.97 4.50 7.59
CA ARG A 94 6.23 3.05 7.65
C ARG A 94 6.83 2.51 6.36
N TYR A 95 6.30 2.94 5.22
CA TYR A 95 6.82 2.53 3.92
C TYR A 95 8.22 3.11 3.65
N GLY A 96 8.49 4.34 4.08
CA GLY A 96 9.82 4.95 4.03
C GLY A 96 10.85 4.21 4.92
N GLU A 97 10.46 3.73 6.09
CA GLU A 97 11.28 2.86 6.95
C GLU A 97 11.65 1.56 6.21
N LEU A 98 10.67 0.89 5.60
CA LEU A 98 10.88 -0.32 4.80
C LEU A 98 11.86 -0.09 3.64
N ILE A 99 11.66 0.97 2.85
CA ILE A 99 12.55 1.30 1.72
C ILE A 99 13.96 1.59 2.21
N THR A 100 14.10 2.35 3.31
CA THR A 100 15.42 2.70 3.86
C THR A 100 16.17 1.45 4.30
N ALA A 101 15.49 0.52 4.96
CA ALA A 101 16.06 -0.77 5.36
C ALA A 101 16.40 -1.64 4.14
N ALA A 102 15.47 -1.82 3.20
CA ALA A 102 15.66 -2.63 2.00
C ALA A 102 16.79 -2.10 1.09
N SER A 103 16.99 -0.78 1.05
CA SER A 103 18.05 -0.13 0.26
C SER A 103 19.46 -0.43 0.77
N GLY A 104 19.59 -0.81 2.04
CA GLY A 104 20.86 -1.09 2.71
C GLY A 104 21.10 -2.57 3.03
N ALA A 105 20.17 -3.45 2.63
CA ALA A 105 20.26 -4.90 2.84
C ALA A 105 20.84 -5.60 1.61
N ASP A 106 21.46 -6.76 1.84
CA ASP A 106 21.95 -7.66 0.78
C ASP A 106 20.80 -8.31 0.02
N GLU A 107 21.02 -8.64 -1.26
CA GLU A 107 20.00 -9.22 -2.16
C GLU A 107 19.38 -10.50 -1.62
N GLU A 108 20.20 -11.43 -1.14
CA GLU A 108 19.73 -12.68 -0.55
C GLU A 108 18.84 -12.45 0.68
N ALA A 109 19.13 -11.43 1.48
CA ALA A 109 18.32 -11.10 2.65
C ALA A 109 16.94 -10.55 2.27
N VAL A 110 16.88 -9.68 1.25
CA VAL A 110 15.61 -9.14 0.74
C VAL A 110 14.78 -10.24 0.08
N TRP A 111 15.40 -11.08 -0.74
CA TRP A 111 14.74 -12.22 -1.36
C TRP A 111 14.17 -13.18 -0.30
N ASN A 112 14.97 -13.58 0.69
CA ASN A 112 14.51 -14.46 1.75
C ASN A 112 13.34 -13.86 2.55
N ALA A 113 13.40 -12.55 2.83
CA ALA A 113 12.30 -11.84 3.48
C ALA A 113 11.04 -11.77 2.60
N SER A 114 11.18 -11.64 1.27
CA SER A 114 10.06 -11.57 0.33
C SER A 114 9.34 -12.92 0.17
N GLN A 115 10.03 -14.04 0.35
CA GLN A 115 9.42 -15.39 0.31
C GLN A 115 8.55 -15.70 1.54
N GLY A 116 8.82 -15.04 2.67
CA GLY A 116 8.11 -15.28 3.94
C GLY A 116 6.78 -14.53 4.07
N THR A 117 6.47 -13.59 3.17
CA THR A 117 5.30 -12.72 3.30
C THR A 117 4.08 -13.26 2.58
N VAL A 118 2.93 -13.17 3.25
CA VAL A 118 1.63 -13.47 2.63
C VAL A 118 1.30 -12.30 1.70
N PHE A 119 1.01 -12.62 0.43
CA PHE A 119 0.73 -11.68 -0.65
C PHE A 119 -0.22 -10.54 -0.20
N PRO A 120 0.08 -9.27 -0.49
CA PRO A 120 1.04 -8.76 -1.46
C PRO A 120 2.42 -8.43 -0.86
N SER A 121 3.49 -9.01 -1.44
CA SER A 121 4.89 -8.74 -1.03
C SER A 121 5.40 -7.43 -1.64
N LEU A 122 5.62 -6.41 -0.81
CA LEU A 122 6.23 -5.13 -1.17
C LEU A 122 7.72 -5.27 -1.41
N LEU A 123 8.40 -6.11 -0.63
CA LEU A 123 9.82 -6.38 -0.82
C LEU A 123 10.09 -6.95 -2.22
N ALA A 124 9.28 -7.92 -2.67
CA ALA A 124 9.39 -8.48 -4.02
C ALA A 124 9.20 -7.41 -5.12
N ARG A 125 8.34 -6.41 -4.91
CA ARG A 125 8.14 -5.31 -5.88
C ARG A 125 9.32 -4.36 -5.91
N LEU A 126 9.88 -4.08 -4.74
CA LEU A 126 11.07 -3.24 -4.64
C LEU A 126 12.26 -3.91 -5.35
N GLU A 127 12.47 -5.23 -5.20
CA GLU A 127 13.55 -5.96 -5.90
C GLU A 127 13.52 -5.83 -7.43
N ALA A 128 12.36 -5.60 -8.04
CA ALA A 128 12.25 -5.36 -9.48
C ALA A 128 12.85 -4.00 -9.93
N THR A 129 13.37 -3.19 -9.01
CA THR A 129 13.94 -1.86 -9.27
C THR A 129 15.41 -1.78 -8.88
N ASP A 130 16.20 -0.97 -9.61
CA ASP A 130 17.66 -0.90 -9.49
C ASP A 130 18.10 0.20 -8.48
N TYR A 131 17.66 0.10 -7.22
CA TYR A 131 17.78 1.18 -6.21
C TYR A 131 18.92 1.01 -5.19
N ARG A 132 19.53 -0.17 -5.10
CA ARG A 132 20.40 -0.55 -3.97
C ARG A 132 21.73 0.23 -3.90
N ARG A 133 22.33 0.21 -2.71
CA ARG A 133 23.78 0.41 -2.51
C ARG A 133 24.28 -0.84 -1.77
N PRO A 134 25.46 -1.38 -2.10
CA PRO A 134 26.07 -2.42 -1.28
C PRO A 134 26.30 -1.85 0.13
N GLY A 135 25.66 -2.44 1.13
CA GLY A 135 25.68 -1.96 2.51
C GLY A 135 25.47 -3.13 3.48
N GLN A 136 26.12 -3.06 4.64
CA GLN A 136 25.99 -4.03 5.71
C GLN A 136 24.87 -3.58 6.65
N GLY A 137 23.62 -3.97 6.37
CA GLY A 137 22.50 -3.56 7.22
C GLY A 137 21.23 -4.37 6.98
N GLY A 138 21.08 -5.48 7.71
CA GLY A 138 19.85 -6.27 7.75
C GLY A 138 19.00 -5.92 8.96
N GLY A 139 18.07 -4.97 8.83
CA GLY A 139 16.92 -4.90 9.73
C GLY A 139 15.96 -6.07 9.44
N ASP A 140 15.04 -6.37 10.34
CA ASP A 140 13.99 -7.38 10.10
C ASP A 140 12.99 -6.85 9.07
N LEU A 141 13.32 -7.02 7.78
CA LEU A 141 12.55 -6.53 6.64
C LEU A 141 11.13 -7.10 6.60
N ALA A 142 10.99 -8.39 6.95
CA ALA A 142 9.69 -9.05 7.02
C ALA A 142 8.83 -8.43 8.13
N ALA A 143 9.42 -8.13 9.30
CA ALA A 143 8.70 -7.43 10.37
C ALA A 143 8.31 -5.99 9.98
N LEU A 144 9.16 -5.25 9.25
CA LEU A 144 8.82 -3.90 8.77
C LEU A 144 7.67 -3.93 7.76
N GLU A 145 7.68 -4.88 6.83
CA GLU A 145 6.58 -5.07 5.88
C GLU A 145 5.29 -5.50 6.59
N ALA A 146 5.38 -6.45 7.52
CA ALA A 146 4.23 -6.88 8.32
C ALA A 146 3.65 -5.72 9.16
N ALA A 147 4.50 -4.86 9.72
CA ALA A 147 4.08 -3.69 10.47
C ALA A 147 3.35 -2.67 9.58
N PHE A 148 3.79 -2.48 8.34
CA PHE A 148 3.07 -1.66 7.36
C PHE A 148 1.65 -2.19 7.11
N TRP A 149 1.53 -3.49 6.79
CA TRP A 149 0.23 -4.10 6.49
C TRP A 149 -0.69 -4.17 7.71
N ALA A 150 -0.13 -4.38 8.91
CA ALA A 150 -0.88 -4.34 10.15
C ALA A 150 -1.48 -2.96 10.42
N GLU A 151 -0.71 -1.89 10.19
CA GLU A 151 -1.21 -0.50 10.32
C GLU A 151 -2.31 -0.21 9.29
N ALA A 152 -2.10 -0.58 8.02
CA ALA A 152 -3.12 -0.40 6.97
C ALA A 152 -4.42 -1.16 7.30
N ALA A 153 -4.32 -2.39 7.83
CA ALA A 153 -5.46 -3.18 8.27
C ALA A 153 -6.16 -2.57 9.48
N ALA A 154 -5.43 -2.06 10.47
CA ALA A 154 -6.00 -1.38 11.62
C ALA A 154 -6.81 -0.14 11.21
N GLN A 155 -6.28 0.67 10.30
CA GLN A 155 -6.97 1.84 9.75
C GLN A 155 -8.25 1.44 9.00
N ALA A 156 -8.17 0.48 8.07
CA ALA A 156 -9.32 -0.02 7.33
C ALA A 156 -10.40 -0.60 8.25
N ARG A 157 -10.00 -1.39 9.25
CA ARG A 157 -10.89 -2.00 10.26
C ARG A 157 -11.64 -0.92 11.04
N GLY A 158 -10.92 0.08 11.54
CA GLY A 158 -11.51 1.19 12.30
C GLY A 158 -12.58 1.93 11.50
N ARG A 159 -12.34 2.15 10.20
CA ARG A 159 -13.31 2.77 9.28
C ARG A 159 -14.55 1.90 9.08
N TYR A 160 -14.35 0.62 8.76
CA TYR A 160 -15.44 -0.33 8.54
C TYR A 160 -16.35 -0.44 9.78
N GLU A 161 -15.75 -0.56 10.96
CA GLU A 161 -16.49 -0.65 12.23
C GLU A 161 -17.21 0.66 12.55
N GLY A 162 -16.56 1.81 12.34
CA GLY A 162 -17.19 3.12 12.45
C GLY A 162 -18.42 3.26 11.55
N ARG A 163 -18.32 2.78 10.30
CA ARG A 163 -19.45 2.78 9.35
C ARG A 163 -20.59 1.88 9.82
N ARG A 164 -20.28 0.68 10.32
CA ARG A 164 -21.28 -0.28 10.82
C ARG A 164 -22.02 0.22 12.05
N ARG A 165 -21.37 0.97 12.94
CA ARG A 165 -22.02 1.53 14.14
C ARG A 165 -23.00 2.66 13.83
N ASN A 166 -22.80 3.34 12.69
CA ASN A 166 -23.60 4.48 12.26
C ASN A 166 -24.66 4.12 11.19
N ARG A 167 -24.92 2.83 10.96
CA ARG A 167 -26.01 2.32 10.12
C ARG A 167 -27.13 1.78 11.01
#